data_AF-A0A0N4X822-F1
#
_entry.id   AF-A0A0N4X822-F1
#
_cell.length_a   1.000
_cell.length_b   1.000
_cell.length_c   1.000
_cell.angle_alpha   90.00
_cell.angle_beta   90.00
_cell.angle_gamma   90.00
#
_symmetry.space_group_name_H-M   'P 1'
#
loop_
_entity.id
_entity.type
_entity.pdbx_description
1 polymer ?
#
loop_
_entity_poly.entity_id
_entity_poly.type
_entity_poly.pdbx_seq_one_letter_code
_entity_poly.pdbx_strand_id
1 'polypeptide(L)'
;MIFALTNTGLEAKYNFEGKLGYITYGTDWVQDAVKKRLYHRVGLTPNDWQYSYYVFEDVTFFETKLRCTSMPQGMYYRMGLTYIRKQRDEKISLNGRYKDVIVFEGEPPEDVNIDGHHPALIRGYSAEHRNATYGWELYFPHTSNFSLYKEEYWYPSMTSKEPDWSIFNDIPDSCFTSQPKSHPKLTV
;
A
#
# COMPACT_ATOMS: atom_id res chain seq x y z
N MET A 1 -9.86 0.77 -14.22
CA MET A 1 -10.11 1.91 -13.32
C MET A 1 -8.81 2.65 -13.15
N ILE A 2 -8.82 3.98 -13.26
CA ILE A 2 -7.62 4.82 -13.29
C ILE A 2 -7.78 5.82 -12.15
N PHE A 3 -6.84 5.85 -11.19
CA PHE A 3 -6.96 6.73 -10.02
C PHE A 3 -5.61 7.29 -9.58
N ALA A 4 -5.60 8.54 -9.14
CA ALA A 4 -4.58 9.08 -8.26
C ALA A 4 -5.20 9.51 -6.94
N LEU A 5 -4.47 9.18 -5.90
CA LEU A 5 -4.81 9.39 -4.52
C LEU A 5 -3.66 10.10 -3.83
N THR A 6 -4.01 11.09 -3.04
CA THR A 6 -3.06 11.80 -2.19
C THR A 6 -3.64 11.86 -0.80
N ASN A 7 -2.78 11.61 0.19
CA ASN A 7 -3.10 11.78 1.59
C ASN A 7 -2.09 12.72 2.24
N THR A 8 -2.61 13.79 2.83
CA THR A 8 -1.81 14.76 3.58
C THR A 8 -1.69 14.43 5.08
N GLY A 9 -2.23 13.29 5.53
CA GLY A 9 -2.08 12.80 6.90
C GLY A 9 -2.58 11.37 7.10
N LEU A 10 -1.66 10.44 7.38
CA LEU A 10 -1.99 9.10 7.90
C LEU A 10 -2.32 9.19 9.40
N GLU A 11 -3.33 8.45 9.84
CA GLU A 11 -3.45 8.04 11.25
C GLU A 11 -3.36 6.51 11.27
N ALA A 12 -2.14 5.98 11.45
CA ALA A 12 -2.00 4.56 11.76
C ALA A 12 -2.22 4.36 13.26
N LYS A 13 -3.23 3.58 13.61
CA LYS A 13 -3.51 3.17 14.99
C LYS A 13 -2.97 1.76 15.18
N TYR A 14 -1.82 1.68 15.82
CA TYR A 14 -1.28 0.41 16.26
C TYR A 14 -1.71 0.15 17.70
N ASN A 15 -2.15 -1.07 17.99
CA ASN A 15 -2.36 -1.55 19.35
C ASN A 15 -1.35 -2.66 19.64
N PHE A 16 -0.13 -2.25 20.02
CA PHE A 16 0.89 -3.17 20.52
C PHE A 16 0.93 -3.03 22.04
N GLU A 17 0.64 -4.11 22.76
CA GLU A 17 0.68 -4.16 24.24
C GLU A 17 -0.16 -3.08 24.96
N GLY A 18 -1.27 -2.63 24.37
CA GLY A 18 -2.17 -1.66 25.01
C GLY A 18 -1.72 -0.20 24.96
N LYS A 19 -0.68 0.14 24.19
CA LYS A 19 -0.28 1.53 23.92
C LYS A 19 -0.77 2.00 22.56
N LEU A 20 -1.64 3.02 22.55
CA LEU A 20 -1.98 3.74 21.31
C LEU A 20 -0.85 4.71 20.95
N GLY A 21 -0.24 4.49 19.78
CA GLY A 21 0.63 5.47 19.12
C GLY A 21 -0.06 6.09 17.90
N TYR A 22 0.28 7.34 17.58
CA TYR A 22 -0.11 8.00 16.34
C TYR A 22 1.15 8.48 15.65
N ILE A 23 1.33 8.10 14.38
CA ILE A 23 2.40 8.64 13.53
C ILE A 23 1.78 9.15 12.24
N THR A 24 2.13 10.39 11.88
CA THR A 24 1.67 11.03 10.65
C THR A 24 2.64 10.69 9.52
N TYR A 25 2.11 10.19 8.42
CA TYR A 25 2.84 9.95 7.18
C TYR A 25 2.12 10.62 6.01
N GLY A 26 2.86 11.24 5.09
CA GLY A 26 2.35 11.63 3.77
C GLY A 26 2.40 10.43 2.84
N THR A 27 1.31 10.12 2.14
CA THR A 27 1.32 9.06 1.12
C THR A 27 0.64 9.51 -0.16
N ASP A 28 1.24 9.15 -1.29
CA ASP A 28 0.63 9.30 -2.60
C ASP A 28 0.56 7.95 -3.28
N TRP A 29 -0.55 7.72 -3.98
CA TRP A 29 -0.81 6.48 -4.68
C TRP A 29 -1.40 6.77 -6.06
N VAL A 30 -0.74 6.34 -7.12
CA VAL A 30 -1.24 6.50 -8.50
C VAL A 30 -1.29 5.13 -9.16
N GLN A 31 -2.45 4.75 -9.69
CA GLN A 31 -2.65 3.47 -10.35
C GLN A 31 -3.23 3.66 -11.74
N ASP A 32 -2.50 3.15 -12.73
CA ASP A 32 -2.88 3.10 -14.13
C ASP A 32 -3.16 1.64 -14.50
N ALA A 33 -4.42 1.23 -14.38
CA ALA A 33 -4.81 -0.13 -14.72
C ALA A 33 -4.71 -0.44 -16.23
N VAL A 34 -4.67 0.58 -17.10
CA VAL A 34 -4.59 0.38 -18.55
C VAL A 34 -3.16 0.01 -18.95
N LYS A 35 -2.18 0.75 -18.43
CA LYS A 35 -0.75 0.48 -18.65
C LYS A 35 -0.12 -0.43 -17.58
N LYS A 36 -0.96 -1.01 -16.71
CA LYS A 36 -0.59 -1.89 -15.59
C LYS A 36 0.63 -1.40 -14.79
N ARG A 37 0.59 -0.14 -14.37
CA ARG A 37 1.66 0.51 -13.59
C ARG A 37 1.10 1.21 -12.37
N LEU A 38 1.92 1.28 -11.33
CA LEU A 38 1.55 1.82 -10.03
C LEU A 38 2.70 2.59 -9.42
N TYR A 39 2.39 3.74 -8.85
CA TYR A 39 3.31 4.55 -8.06
C TYR A 39 2.80 4.64 -6.63
N HIS A 40 3.68 4.40 -5.66
CA HIS A 40 3.36 4.57 -4.24
C HIS A 40 4.49 5.29 -3.53
N ARG A 41 4.21 6.48 -3.00
CA ARG A 41 5.13 7.28 -2.17
C ARG A 41 4.72 7.19 -0.72
N VAL A 42 5.71 7.08 0.15
CA VAL A 42 5.55 7.24 1.60
C VAL A 42 6.56 8.26 2.11
N GLY A 43 6.10 9.13 2.99
CA GLY A 43 6.81 10.26 3.56
C GLY A 43 6.37 10.53 5.00
N LEU A 44 7.14 11.29 5.79
CA LEU A 44 6.70 11.73 7.13
C LEU A 44 5.82 12.97 7.07
N THR A 45 5.92 13.75 5.98
CA THR A 45 5.06 14.89 5.68
C THR A 45 4.72 14.89 4.20
N PRO A 46 3.75 15.68 3.72
CA PRO A 46 3.49 15.81 2.28
C PRO A 46 4.72 16.24 1.46
N ASN A 47 5.68 16.91 2.11
CA ASN A 47 6.91 17.44 1.50
C ASN A 47 8.16 16.62 1.84
N ASP A 48 8.08 15.68 2.79
CA ASP A 48 9.21 14.83 3.20
C ASP A 48 8.97 13.41 2.71
N TRP A 49 9.68 12.99 1.67
CA TRP A 49 9.59 11.65 1.11
C TRP A 49 10.61 10.73 1.79
N GLN A 50 10.20 9.52 2.15
CA GLN A 50 11.08 8.50 2.75
C GLN A 50 11.46 7.45 1.71
N TYR A 51 10.46 6.97 0.98
CA TYR A 51 10.65 6.04 -0.12
C TYR A 51 9.50 6.09 -1.13
N SER A 52 9.80 5.61 -2.34
CA SER A 52 8.85 5.48 -3.44
C SER A 52 8.97 4.10 -4.09
N TYR A 53 7.84 3.55 -4.53
CA TYR A 53 7.76 2.40 -5.39
C TYR A 53 7.23 2.81 -6.75
N TYR A 54 7.94 2.40 -7.81
CA TYR A 54 7.45 2.45 -9.20
C TYR A 54 7.31 1.00 -9.66
N VAL A 55 6.08 0.55 -9.81
CA VAL A 55 5.73 -0.83 -10.13
C VAL A 55 5.24 -0.90 -11.57
N PHE A 56 5.88 -1.76 -12.36
CA PHE A 56 5.51 -2.13 -13.72
C PHE A 56 5.23 -3.64 -13.78
N GLU A 57 4.80 -4.14 -14.94
CA GLU A 57 4.47 -5.56 -15.11
C GLU A 57 5.67 -6.49 -14.88
N ASP A 58 6.88 -6.05 -15.24
CA ASP A 58 8.10 -6.85 -15.27
C ASP A 58 9.15 -6.42 -14.23
N VAL A 59 9.11 -5.15 -13.79
CA VAL A 59 10.08 -4.57 -12.87
C VAL A 59 9.42 -3.72 -11.81
N THR A 60 10.00 -3.72 -10.61
CA THR A 60 9.69 -2.74 -9.57
C THR A 60 10.94 -1.97 -9.19
N PHE A 61 10.87 -0.64 -9.21
CA PHE A 61 11.90 0.23 -8.65
C PHE A 61 11.50 0.66 -7.25
N PHE A 62 12.44 0.51 -6.32
CA PHE A 62 12.33 1.02 -4.95
C PHE A 62 13.37 2.11 -4.75
N GLU A 63 12.90 3.32 -4.51
CA GLU A 63 13.70 4.52 -4.34
C GLU A 63 13.64 4.98 -2.89
N THR A 64 14.79 5.30 -2.31
CA THR A 64 14.92 6.03 -1.04
C THR A 64 15.89 7.19 -1.23
N LYS A 65 15.99 8.11 -0.26
CA LYS A 65 16.97 9.22 -0.31
C LYS A 65 18.42 8.80 -0.55
N LEU A 66 18.75 7.55 -0.23
CA LEU A 66 20.13 7.04 -0.26
C LEU A 66 20.40 6.09 -1.43
N ARG A 67 19.37 5.44 -1.98
CA ARG A 67 19.56 4.39 -2.98
C ARG A 67 18.31 4.22 -3.84
N CYS A 68 18.52 3.75 -5.07
CA CYS A 68 17.46 3.16 -5.85
C CYS A 68 17.84 1.75 -6.28
N THR A 69 16.89 0.82 -6.19
CA THR A 69 17.09 -0.59 -6.53
C THR A 69 15.96 -1.09 -7.41
N SER A 70 16.32 -1.83 -8.46
CA SER A 70 15.40 -2.60 -9.28
C SER A 70 15.22 -4.02 -8.74
N MET A 71 13.98 -4.49 -8.67
CA MET A 71 13.62 -5.86 -8.30
C MET A 71 12.83 -6.49 -9.46
N PRO A 72 13.10 -7.76 -9.82
CA PRO A 72 12.23 -8.52 -10.71
C PRO A 72 10.82 -8.62 -10.13
N GLN A 73 9.80 -8.66 -11.00
CA GLN A 73 8.38 -8.97 -10.72
C GLN A 73 8.04 -9.28 -9.26
N GLY A 74 7.24 -8.44 -8.58
CA GLY A 74 6.91 -8.73 -7.18
C GLY A 74 5.79 -7.95 -6.51
N MET A 75 5.59 -6.66 -6.81
CA MET A 75 4.84 -5.83 -5.85
C MET A 75 3.36 -5.63 -6.18
N TYR A 76 2.94 -5.76 -7.44
CA TYR A 76 1.54 -5.46 -7.81
C TYR A 76 0.53 -6.38 -7.09
N TYR A 77 0.86 -7.66 -6.96
CA TYR A 77 0.05 -8.65 -6.23
C TYR A 77 0.17 -8.52 -4.71
N ARG A 78 1.34 -8.09 -4.20
CA ARG A 78 1.61 -7.87 -2.77
C ARG A 78 0.87 -6.68 -2.18
N MET A 79 0.43 -5.76 -3.02
CA MET A 79 -0.38 -4.60 -2.62
C MET A 79 -1.84 -4.94 -2.32
N GLY A 80 -2.21 -6.23 -2.28
CA GLY A 80 -3.46 -6.72 -1.66
C GLY A 80 -4.76 -6.42 -2.43
N LEU A 81 -4.67 -5.79 -3.61
CA LEU A 81 -5.85 -5.37 -4.38
C LEU A 81 -6.46 -6.49 -5.23
N THR A 82 -5.75 -7.59 -5.47
CA THR A 82 -6.15 -8.63 -6.42
C THR A 82 -7.14 -9.66 -5.85
N TYR A 83 -7.19 -9.81 -4.51
CA TYR A 83 -7.94 -10.90 -3.85
C TYR A 83 -9.18 -10.44 -3.08
N ILE A 84 -9.47 -9.14 -3.08
CA ILE A 84 -10.60 -8.54 -2.37
C ILE A 84 -11.83 -8.38 -3.27
N ARG A 85 -13.01 -8.74 -2.76
CA ARG A 85 -14.29 -8.65 -3.47
C ARG A 85 -15.25 -7.72 -2.75
N LYS A 86 -16.07 -6.98 -3.50
CA LYS A 86 -17.13 -6.14 -2.91
C LYS A 86 -18.07 -7.04 -2.10
N GLN A 87 -18.32 -6.66 -0.85
CA GLN A 87 -19.29 -7.33 0.01
C GLN A 87 -20.56 -6.51 0.18
N ARG A 88 -20.42 -5.24 0.59
CA ARG A 88 -21.54 -4.38 0.96
C ARG A 88 -21.19 -2.91 0.81
N ASP A 89 -22.22 -2.08 0.86
CA ASP A 89 -22.10 -0.64 1.06
C ASP A 89 -22.40 -0.35 2.54
N GLU A 90 -21.62 0.54 3.16
CA GLU A 90 -21.66 0.83 4.59
C GLU A 90 -21.43 2.32 4.84
N LYS A 91 -21.84 2.82 6.01
CA LYS A 91 -21.54 4.19 6.45
C LYS A 91 -20.64 4.16 7.67
N ILE A 92 -19.41 4.63 7.53
CA ILE A 92 -18.40 4.62 8.60
C ILE A 92 -18.14 6.03 9.11
N SER A 93 -17.80 6.17 10.40
CA SER A 93 -17.38 7.44 10.99
C SER A 93 -15.86 7.56 10.96
N LEU A 94 -15.34 8.54 10.21
CA LEU A 94 -13.93 8.86 10.13
C LEU A 94 -13.72 10.32 10.54
N ASN A 95 -12.89 10.54 11.56
CA ASN A 95 -12.61 11.86 12.15
C ASN A 95 -13.88 12.68 12.45
N GLY A 96 -14.89 12.01 13.03
CA GLY A 96 -16.17 12.63 13.43
C GLY A 96 -17.13 12.94 12.27
N ARG A 97 -16.81 12.54 11.04
CA ARG A 97 -17.67 12.68 9.87
C ARG A 97 -18.04 11.33 9.30
N TYR A 98 -19.31 11.14 9.00
CA TYR A 98 -19.75 9.93 8.32
C TYR A 98 -19.44 9.97 6.83
N LYS A 99 -18.94 8.86 6.30
CA LYS A 99 -18.66 8.63 4.88
C LYS A 99 -19.35 7.36 4.41
N ASP A 100 -20.01 7.43 3.27
CA ASP A 100 -20.54 6.27 2.57
C ASP A 100 -19.39 5.55 1.84
N VAL A 101 -19.26 4.25 2.07
CA VAL A 101 -18.13 3.44 1.62
C VAL A 101 -18.60 2.10 1.05
N ILE A 102 -17.85 1.58 0.10
CA ILE A 102 -17.91 0.19 -0.35
C ILE A 102 -16.90 -0.61 0.46
N VAL A 103 -17.38 -1.65 1.11
CA VAL A 103 -16.55 -2.61 1.85
C VAL A 103 -16.17 -3.77 0.94
N PHE A 104 -14.87 -4.03 0.89
CA PHE A 104 -14.28 -5.17 0.20
C PHE A 104 -13.67 -6.13 1.22
N GLU A 105 -13.77 -7.43 0.97
CA GLU A 105 -13.17 -8.46 1.82
C GLU A 105 -12.54 -9.56 0.96
N GLY A 106 -11.47 -10.18 1.46
CA GLY A 106 -10.79 -11.26 0.78
C GLY A 106 -9.69 -11.90 1.63
N GLU A 107 -9.05 -12.92 1.05
CA GLU A 107 -7.87 -13.54 1.65
C GLU A 107 -6.63 -12.70 1.34
N PRO A 108 -5.76 -12.45 2.34
CA PRO A 108 -4.50 -11.77 2.09
C PRO A 108 -3.55 -12.65 1.25
N PRO A 109 -2.69 -12.07 0.39
CA PRO A 109 -1.68 -12.83 -0.35
C PRO A 109 -0.76 -13.64 0.58
N GLU A 110 -0.35 -14.84 0.16
CA GLU A 110 0.43 -15.80 0.98
C GLU A 110 1.73 -15.22 1.59
N ASP A 111 2.29 -14.19 0.96
CA ASP A 111 3.52 -13.52 1.40
C ASP A 111 3.29 -12.33 2.33
N VAL A 112 2.05 -11.97 2.64
CA VAL A 112 1.71 -11.02 3.70
C VAL A 112 1.89 -11.70 5.05
N ASN A 113 2.85 -11.20 5.83
CA ASN A 113 3.16 -11.74 7.14
C ASN A 113 3.57 -10.60 8.08
N ILE A 114 3.01 -10.58 9.28
CA ILE A 114 3.28 -9.59 10.33
C ILE A 114 3.79 -10.36 11.54
N ASP A 115 5.04 -10.11 11.92
CA ASP A 115 5.74 -10.76 13.03
C ASP A 115 5.68 -12.30 13.03
N GLY A 116 5.74 -12.92 11.84
CA GLY A 116 5.65 -14.37 11.67
C GLY A 116 4.22 -14.88 11.44
N HIS A 117 3.19 -14.03 11.55
CA HIS A 117 1.79 -14.40 11.46
C HIS A 117 1.13 -13.91 10.16
N HIS A 118 0.47 -14.84 9.47
CA HIS A 118 -0.32 -14.54 8.28
C HIS A 118 -1.77 -14.17 8.70
N PRO A 119 -2.31 -13.03 8.24
CA PRO A 119 -3.70 -12.69 8.51
C PRO A 119 -4.65 -13.68 7.82
N ALA A 120 -5.84 -13.89 8.39
CA ALA A 120 -6.87 -14.76 7.81
C ALA A 120 -7.82 -14.00 6.88
N LEU A 121 -7.95 -12.68 7.06
CA LEU A 121 -8.88 -11.85 6.30
C LEU A 121 -8.32 -10.44 6.17
N ILE A 122 -8.41 -9.87 4.97
CA ILE A 122 -8.22 -8.44 4.71
C ILE A 122 -9.58 -7.82 4.39
N ARG A 123 -9.84 -6.64 4.97
CA ARG A 123 -10.99 -5.79 4.65
C ARG A 123 -10.53 -4.42 4.19
N GLY A 124 -11.08 -3.91 3.11
CA GLY A 124 -10.81 -2.57 2.58
C GLY A 124 -12.07 -1.71 2.53
N TYR A 125 -11.91 -0.41 2.81
CA TYR A 125 -13.00 0.57 2.79
C TYR A 125 -12.72 1.60 1.70
N SER A 126 -13.53 1.65 0.66
CA SER A 126 -13.34 2.62 -0.45
C SER A 126 -14.54 3.54 -0.59
N ALA A 127 -14.32 4.75 -1.10
CA ALA A 127 -15.39 5.66 -1.50
C ALA A 127 -16.34 5.00 -2.50
N GLU A 128 -17.60 5.43 -2.50
CA GLU A 128 -18.65 4.92 -3.40
C GLU A 128 -18.24 4.98 -4.90
N HIS A 129 -17.59 6.07 -5.30
CA HIS A 129 -17.08 6.23 -6.66
C HIS A 129 -15.76 5.48 -6.92
N ARG A 130 -15.29 4.68 -5.96
CA ARG A 130 -14.04 3.90 -5.96
C ARG A 130 -12.78 4.72 -6.23
N ASN A 131 -12.89 6.02 -6.09
CA ASN A 131 -11.81 6.95 -6.38
C ASN A 131 -10.87 7.14 -5.20
N ALA A 132 -11.24 6.67 -4.00
CA ALA A 132 -10.39 6.67 -2.81
C ALA A 132 -10.58 5.46 -1.93
N THR A 133 -9.50 4.97 -1.33
CA THR A 133 -9.53 4.00 -0.23
C THR A 133 -9.35 4.74 1.07
N TYR A 134 -10.24 4.58 2.05
CA TYR A 134 -10.15 5.23 3.35
C TYR A 134 -9.48 4.39 4.40
N GLY A 135 -9.35 3.08 4.21
CA GLY A 135 -8.60 2.25 5.13
C GLY A 135 -8.64 0.77 4.82
N TRP A 136 -7.82 0.04 5.56
CA TRP A 136 -7.72 -1.42 5.53
C TRP A 136 -7.67 -1.97 6.95
N GLU A 137 -8.22 -3.16 7.13
CA GLU A 137 -8.11 -3.95 8.34
C GLU A 137 -7.55 -5.34 7.98
N LEU A 138 -6.63 -5.81 8.80
CA LEU A 138 -6.12 -7.19 8.78
C LEU A 138 -6.64 -7.89 10.02
N TYR A 139 -7.26 -9.06 9.85
CA TYR A 139 -7.73 -9.89 10.94
C TYR A 139 -6.87 -11.13 11.06
N PHE A 140 -6.50 -11.48 12.27
CA PHE A 140 -5.65 -12.62 12.57
C PHE A 140 -6.42 -13.70 13.34
N PRO A 141 -6.12 -14.98 13.08
CA PRO A 141 -6.70 -16.06 13.86
C PRO A 141 -6.17 -16.01 15.29
N HIS A 142 -7.06 -16.28 16.26
CA HIS A 142 -6.66 -16.33 17.65
C HIS A 142 -5.77 -17.57 17.89
N THR A 143 -4.56 -17.37 18.41
CA THR A 143 -3.66 -18.46 18.80
C THR A 143 -3.15 -18.25 20.22
N SER A 144 -2.66 -19.30 20.88
CA SER A 144 -2.15 -19.19 22.26
C SER A 144 -0.92 -18.30 22.39
N ASN A 145 -0.19 -18.06 21.28
CA ASN A 145 1.11 -17.40 21.27
C ASN A 145 1.09 -16.05 20.53
N PHE A 146 -0.08 -15.59 20.06
CA PHE A 146 -0.23 -14.35 19.30
C PHE A 146 -1.53 -13.65 19.69
N SER A 147 -1.40 -12.46 20.28
CA SER A 147 -2.51 -11.70 20.86
C SER A 147 -3.09 -10.63 19.93
N LEU A 148 -2.41 -10.32 18.81
CA LEU A 148 -2.90 -9.34 17.84
C LEU A 148 -4.08 -9.95 17.08
N TYR A 149 -5.29 -9.50 17.39
CA TYR A 149 -6.52 -9.93 16.71
C TYR A 149 -6.76 -9.14 15.42
N LYS A 150 -6.41 -7.86 15.42
CA LYS A 150 -6.70 -6.93 14.33
C LYS A 150 -5.66 -5.82 14.25
N GLU A 151 -5.29 -5.47 13.02
CA GLU A 151 -4.49 -4.30 12.71
C GLU A 151 -5.21 -3.40 11.70
N GLU A 152 -5.13 -2.08 11.87
CA GLU A 152 -5.92 -1.12 11.11
C GLU A 152 -5.04 0.01 10.54
N TYR A 153 -5.31 0.37 9.29
CA TYR A 153 -4.65 1.45 8.58
C TYR A 153 -5.71 2.40 8.03
N TRP A 154 -5.81 3.63 8.57
CA TRP A 154 -6.82 4.61 8.18
C TRP A 154 -6.22 5.85 7.52
N TYR A 155 -6.89 6.30 6.46
CA TYR A 155 -6.55 7.46 5.63
C TYR A 155 -7.76 8.41 5.54
N PRO A 156 -8.19 9.02 6.67
CA PRO A 156 -9.43 9.80 6.72
C PRO A 156 -9.41 11.04 5.81
N SER A 157 -8.21 11.58 5.54
CA SER A 157 -7.95 12.70 4.63
C SER A 157 -7.55 12.28 3.21
N MET A 158 -7.67 11.00 2.84
CA MET A 158 -7.43 10.55 1.47
C MET A 158 -8.38 11.27 0.50
N THR A 159 -7.81 11.92 -0.52
CA THR A 159 -8.57 12.59 -1.57
C THR A 159 -8.14 12.09 -2.95
N SER A 160 -9.12 11.99 -3.85
CA SER A 160 -8.85 11.71 -5.26
C SER A 160 -8.52 13.01 -5.98
N LYS A 161 -7.43 12.98 -6.75
CA LYS A 161 -7.01 14.08 -7.61
C LYS A 161 -6.84 13.57 -9.04
N GLU A 162 -6.73 14.51 -9.97
CA GLU A 162 -6.33 14.15 -11.33
C GLU A 162 -4.94 13.49 -11.28
N PRO A 163 -4.78 12.32 -11.91
CA PRO A 163 -3.50 11.61 -11.92
C PRO A 163 -2.46 12.37 -12.73
N ASP A 164 -1.34 12.66 -12.07
CA ASP A 164 -0.14 13.10 -12.74
C ASP A 164 0.60 11.89 -13.33
N TRP A 165 0.56 11.78 -14.65
CA TRP A 165 1.18 10.67 -15.36
C TRP A 165 2.69 10.83 -15.56
N SER A 166 3.24 12.04 -15.41
CA SER A 166 4.68 12.26 -15.61
C SER A 166 5.51 11.57 -14.54
N ILE A 167 4.91 11.28 -13.38
CA ILE A 167 5.58 10.59 -12.26
C ILE A 167 6.21 9.26 -12.65
N PHE A 168 5.68 8.57 -13.66
CA PHE A 168 6.24 7.32 -14.17
C PHE A 168 7.42 7.51 -15.12
N ASN A 169 7.67 8.73 -15.58
CA ASN A 169 8.83 9.10 -16.38
C ASN A 169 9.96 9.66 -15.50
N ASP A 170 9.66 10.08 -14.27
CA ASP A 170 10.60 10.73 -13.35
C ASP A 170 11.35 9.71 -12.45
N ILE A 171 11.61 8.51 -12.97
CA ILE A 171 12.36 7.48 -12.26
C ILE A 171 13.85 7.83 -12.32
N PRO A 172 14.57 7.92 -11.18
CA PRO A 172 15.99 8.25 -11.19
C PRO A 172 16.82 7.27 -12.03
N ASP A 173 17.76 7.79 -12.81
CA ASP A 173 18.67 6.97 -13.64
C ASP A 173 19.41 5.89 -12.83
N SER A 174 19.71 6.17 -11.56
CA SER A 174 20.36 5.24 -10.64
C SER A 174 19.57 3.94 -10.43
N CYS A 175 18.25 3.96 -10.59
CA CYS A 175 17.37 2.80 -10.50
C CYS A 175 17.62 1.76 -11.60
N PHE A 176 18.14 2.19 -12.75
CA PHE A 176 18.36 1.31 -13.91
C PHE A 176 19.76 0.68 -13.90
N THR A 177 20.69 1.23 -13.13
CA THR A 177 22.07 0.72 -13.03
C THR A 177 22.25 -0.45 -12.05
N SER A 178 21.26 -0.74 -11.20
CA SER A 178 21.34 -1.78 -10.17
C SER A 178 20.89 -3.17 -10.67
N GLN A 179 21.38 -3.65 -11.81
CA GLN A 179 21.24 -5.07 -12.10
C GLN A 179 22.26 -5.85 -11.24
N PRO A 180 21.86 -6.91 -10.52
CA PRO A 180 22.83 -7.82 -9.95
C PRO A 180 23.64 -8.39 -11.11
N LYS A 181 24.95 -8.19 -11.09
CA LYS A 181 25.87 -8.93 -11.97
C LYS A 181 25.56 -10.41 -11.73
N SER A 182 24.94 -11.07 -12.70
CA SER A 182 24.83 -12.52 -12.69
C SER A 182 26.23 -13.08 -12.45
N HIS A 183 26.41 -13.82 -11.36
CA HIS A 183 27.65 -14.55 -11.14
C HIS A 183 27.97 -15.35 -12.41
N PRO A 184 29.19 -15.26 -12.96
CA PRO A 184 29.55 -16.11 -14.09
C PRO A 184 29.37 -17.56 -13.65
N LYS A 185 28.61 -18.33 -14.44
CA LYS A 185 28.49 -19.78 -14.29
C LYS A 185 29.90 -20.35 -14.19
N LEU A 186 30.26 -20.87 -13.02
CA LEU A 186 31.36 -21.82 -12.90
C LEU A 186 31.03 -22.97 -13.85
N THR A 187 31.82 -23.05 -14.91
CA THR A 187 31.73 -24.06 -15.94
C THR A 187 32.80 -25.09 -15.62
N VAL A 188 32.33 -26.33 -15.43
CA VAL A 188 33.03 -27.61 -15.17
C VAL A 188 33.66 -27.78 -13.79
#